data_AF-A0A930XCD3-F1
#
_entry.id   AF-A0A930XCD3-F1
#
_cell.length_a   1.000
_cell.length_b   1.000
_cell.length_c   1.000
_cell.angle_alpha   90.00
_cell.angle_beta   90.00
_cell.angle_gamma   90.00
#
_symmetry.space_group_name_H-M   'P 1'
#
loop_
_entity.id
_entity.type
_entity.pdbx_description
1 polymer ?
#
loop_
_entity_poly.entity_id
_entity_poly.type
_entity_poly.pdbx_seq_one_letter_code
_entity_poly.pdbx_strand_id
1 'polypeptide(L)'
;MRFGQTSGPNNPNPVATNLFEIGANESYEQITRDQQVFRVLSGEVVFDLGGTMQEAQEGDYLYVDAGQMFTITGTAETAELIQFSIASNVSRGEVVVGGSAGNDDIDSAFPTNAFTGNAQILFTGSGLDSVDVSQQGQGSRIDTGSGDDTLFAGTNNRIILGDGDDKLFISTSGGGNPITGGEGADEFWLYTDEGAIPDNPNIISDFVSGLDVIGFLNTTLSLGSSDFSYEQDGSDVIISAFGQEIATLLNTTVTDTDFVFA
;
A
#
# COMPACT_ATOMS: atom_id res chain seq x y z
N MET A 1 -9.73 -4.37 -0.53
CA MET A 1 -10.12 -4.90 -1.86
C MET A 1 -8.93 -4.65 -2.79
N ARG A 2 -8.55 -5.55 -3.70
CA ARG A 2 -7.46 -5.29 -4.67
C ARG A 2 -8.07 -5.17 -6.06
N PHE A 3 -7.68 -4.15 -6.83
CA PHE A 3 -7.99 -4.06 -8.26
C PHE A 3 -6.68 -4.17 -9.05
N GLY A 4 -6.70 -4.78 -10.23
CA GLY A 4 -5.53 -4.79 -11.12
C GLY A 4 -5.55 -5.83 -12.24
N GLN A 5 -5.20 -5.40 -13.45
CA GLN A 5 -4.91 -6.26 -14.60
C GLN A 5 -3.43 -6.63 -14.63
N THR A 6 -3.00 -7.82 -14.19
CA THR A 6 -1.67 -8.33 -14.60
C THR A 6 -1.63 -9.84 -14.81
N SER A 7 -1.38 -10.25 -16.05
CA SER A 7 -1.01 -11.61 -16.44
C SER A 7 0.47 -11.89 -16.15
N GLY A 8 0.85 -11.92 -14.87
CA GLY A 8 2.23 -12.19 -14.41
C GLY A 8 2.44 -13.62 -13.89
N PRO A 9 3.70 -14.10 -13.78
CA PRO A 9 4.06 -15.47 -13.34
C PRO A 9 3.71 -15.77 -11.87
N ASN A 10 3.27 -14.77 -11.10
CA ASN A 10 2.78 -14.91 -9.73
C ASN A 10 1.26 -15.08 -9.64
N ASN A 11 0.55 -15.29 -10.76
CA ASN A 11 -0.89 -15.55 -10.73
C ASN A 11 -1.12 -16.93 -10.06
N PRO A 12 -1.77 -17.01 -8.87
CA PRO A 12 -2.15 -18.29 -8.29
C PRO A 12 -2.98 -19.04 -9.31
N ASN A 13 -2.63 -20.28 -9.65
CA ASN A 13 -3.27 -21.09 -10.69
C ASN A 13 -4.78 -21.19 -10.42
N PRO A 14 -5.64 -20.34 -11.02
CA PRO A 14 -7.01 -20.20 -10.58
C PRO A 14 -7.81 -21.33 -11.21
N VAL A 15 -8.34 -22.24 -10.40
CA VAL A 15 -9.32 -23.21 -10.91
C VAL A 15 -10.64 -22.45 -10.96
N ALA A 16 -11.13 -22.17 -12.17
CA ALA A 16 -12.47 -21.61 -12.36
C ALA A 16 -13.48 -22.55 -11.70
N THR A 17 -14.14 -22.08 -10.64
CA THR A 17 -15.02 -22.92 -9.83
C THR A 17 -16.48 -22.75 -10.24
N ASN A 18 -16.90 -21.55 -10.66
CA ASN A 18 -18.25 -21.27 -11.18
C ASN A 18 -18.25 -20.05 -12.11
N LEU A 19 -18.96 -20.15 -13.23
CA LEU A 19 -19.45 -19.02 -14.03
C LEU A 19 -20.91 -18.82 -13.63
N PHE A 20 -21.30 -17.60 -13.24
CA PHE A 20 -22.69 -17.32 -12.87
C PHE A 20 -23.13 -15.92 -13.28
N GLU A 21 -24.44 -15.80 -13.52
CA GLU A 21 -25.12 -14.55 -13.84
C GLU A 21 -25.77 -14.01 -12.57
N ILE A 22 -25.73 -12.68 -12.41
CA ILE A 22 -26.52 -11.96 -11.42
C ILE A 22 -27.53 -11.11 -12.20
N GLY A 23 -28.81 -11.42 -12.05
CA GLY A 23 -29.88 -10.64 -12.67
C GLY A 23 -30.02 -9.24 -12.06
N ALA A 24 -30.72 -8.36 -12.77
CA ALA A 24 -30.96 -6.99 -12.30
C ALA A 24 -31.65 -6.97 -10.91
N ASN A 25 -31.02 -6.29 -9.94
CA ASN A 25 -31.42 -6.25 -8.53
C ASN A 25 -31.47 -7.61 -7.81
N GLU A 26 -30.90 -8.68 -8.38
CA GLU A 26 -30.72 -9.94 -7.66
C GLU A 26 -29.47 -9.84 -6.78
N SER A 27 -29.50 -10.53 -5.64
CA SER A 27 -28.36 -10.57 -4.72
C SER A 27 -27.86 -12.00 -4.52
N TYR A 28 -26.54 -12.14 -4.47
CA TYR A 28 -25.84 -13.37 -4.13
C TYR A 28 -25.00 -13.14 -2.88
N GLU A 29 -25.27 -13.91 -1.82
CA GLU A 29 -24.61 -13.79 -0.53
C GLU A 29 -23.90 -15.11 -0.18
N GLN A 30 -22.67 -15.01 0.29
CA GLN A 30 -21.90 -16.18 0.71
C GLN A 30 -20.87 -15.85 1.80
N ILE A 31 -20.57 -16.87 2.63
CA ILE A 31 -19.36 -16.91 3.47
C ILE A 31 -18.28 -17.69 2.74
N THR A 32 -17.14 -17.06 2.49
CA THR A 32 -16.00 -17.72 1.85
C THR A 32 -15.33 -18.73 2.79
N ARG A 33 -14.90 -19.87 2.25
CA ARG A 33 -14.08 -20.84 3.01
C ARG A 33 -12.59 -20.69 2.73
N ASP A 34 -12.28 -20.36 1.48
CA ASP A 34 -10.95 -20.04 0.97
C ASP A 34 -10.99 -18.63 0.39
N GLN A 35 -9.84 -18.04 0.08
CA GLN A 35 -9.81 -16.76 -0.63
C GLN A 35 -10.49 -16.91 -2.01
N GLN A 36 -11.38 -15.97 -2.33
CA GLN A 36 -12.14 -15.93 -3.57
C GLN A 36 -11.72 -14.71 -4.39
N VAL A 37 -11.70 -14.87 -5.71
CA VAL A 37 -11.57 -13.76 -6.66
C VAL A 37 -12.75 -13.81 -7.61
N PHE A 38 -13.42 -12.67 -7.79
CA PHE A 38 -14.47 -12.49 -8.79
C PHE A 38 -13.92 -11.60 -9.89
N ARG A 39 -14.26 -11.92 -11.13
CA ARG A 39 -14.06 -11.02 -12.26
C ARG A 39 -15.39 -10.75 -12.93
N VAL A 40 -15.70 -9.48 -13.16
CA VAL A 40 -16.88 -9.08 -13.94
C VAL A 40 -16.54 -9.25 -15.42
N LEU A 41 -17.25 -10.14 -16.11
CA LEU A 41 -17.07 -10.43 -17.52
C LEU A 41 -17.90 -9.51 -18.42
N SER A 42 -19.05 -9.05 -17.93
CA SER A 42 -19.90 -8.04 -18.56
C SER A 42 -20.91 -7.49 -17.56
N GLY A 43 -21.41 -6.29 -17.79
CA GLY A 43 -22.41 -5.63 -16.92
C GLY A 43 -21.78 -4.96 -15.69
N GLU A 44 -22.60 -4.66 -14.70
CA GLU A 44 -22.21 -3.90 -13.50
C GLU A 44 -22.89 -4.48 -12.26
N VAL A 45 -22.14 -4.56 -11.15
CA VAL A 45 -22.62 -5.05 -9.86
C VAL A 45 -22.20 -4.12 -8.73
N VAL A 46 -22.93 -4.19 -7.62
CA VAL A 46 -22.51 -3.65 -6.33
C VAL A 46 -22.01 -4.79 -5.45
N PHE A 47 -20.76 -4.72 -5.04
CA PHE A 47 -20.14 -5.62 -4.09
C PHE A 47 -20.22 -5.04 -2.68
N ASP A 48 -20.78 -5.79 -1.74
CA ASP A 48 -20.79 -5.46 -0.31
C ASP A 48 -19.90 -6.44 0.44
N LEU A 49 -18.86 -5.94 1.08
CA LEU A 49 -17.99 -6.71 1.96
C LEU A 49 -18.07 -6.16 3.38
N GLY A 50 -18.82 -6.83 4.26
CA GLY A 50 -18.92 -6.45 5.66
C GLY A 50 -19.57 -5.08 5.92
N GLY A 51 -20.39 -4.58 5.00
CA GLY A 51 -21.07 -3.28 5.07
C GLY A 51 -20.44 -2.18 4.20
N THR A 52 -19.29 -2.45 3.58
CA THR A 52 -18.67 -1.54 2.61
C THR A 52 -19.15 -1.90 1.20
N MET A 53 -19.90 -1.00 0.58
CA MET A 53 -20.42 -1.15 -0.77
C MET A 53 -19.49 -0.53 -1.81
N GLN A 54 -19.23 -1.24 -2.90
CA GLN A 54 -18.43 -0.78 -4.03
C GLN A 54 -19.05 -1.22 -5.36
N GLU A 55 -19.17 -0.29 -6.31
CA GLU A 55 -19.56 -0.61 -7.69
C GLU A 55 -18.39 -1.22 -8.46
N ALA A 56 -18.66 -2.25 -9.27
CA ALA A 56 -17.68 -2.93 -10.11
C ALA A 56 -18.26 -3.19 -11.51
N GLN A 57 -17.46 -2.90 -12.53
CA GLN A 57 -17.82 -2.92 -13.94
C GLN A 57 -17.04 -3.98 -14.72
N GLU A 58 -17.40 -4.19 -15.99
CA GLU A 58 -16.72 -5.13 -16.89
C GLU A 58 -15.18 -4.96 -16.86
N GLY A 59 -14.49 -6.07 -16.58
CA GLY A 59 -13.04 -6.12 -16.49
C GLY A 59 -12.48 -6.06 -15.07
N ASP A 60 -13.28 -5.62 -14.10
CA ASP A 60 -12.86 -5.48 -12.70
C ASP A 60 -12.65 -6.83 -12.01
N TYR A 61 -11.73 -6.83 -11.05
CA TYR A 61 -11.46 -7.95 -10.16
C TYR A 61 -11.78 -7.55 -8.72
N LEU A 62 -12.43 -8.46 -8.00
CA LEU A 62 -12.82 -8.31 -6.60
C LEU A 62 -12.26 -9.48 -5.80
N TYR A 63 -11.64 -9.21 -4.65
CA TYR A 63 -10.97 -10.21 -3.82
C TYR A 63 -11.67 -10.28 -2.47
N VAL A 64 -12.03 -11.49 -2.05
CA VAL A 64 -12.65 -11.77 -0.75
C VAL A 64 -11.77 -12.76 -0.01
N ASP A 65 -11.33 -12.40 1.18
CA ASP A 65 -10.51 -13.31 1.99
C ASP A 65 -11.35 -14.42 2.59
N ALA A 66 -10.70 -15.51 2.99
CA ALA A 66 -11.37 -16.65 3.62
C ALA A 66 -12.09 -16.24 4.91
N GLY A 67 -13.32 -16.72 5.11
CA GLY A 67 -14.13 -16.48 6.30
C GLY A 67 -14.90 -15.17 6.30
N GLN A 68 -14.87 -14.39 5.21
CA GLN A 68 -15.65 -13.16 5.09
C GLN A 68 -17.03 -13.42 4.47
N MET A 69 -18.02 -12.69 4.97
CA MET A 69 -19.34 -12.55 4.35
C MET A 69 -19.23 -11.49 3.25
N PHE A 70 -19.79 -11.78 2.08
CA PHE A 70 -19.98 -10.78 1.03
C PHE A 70 -21.35 -10.93 0.39
N THR A 71 -21.82 -9.84 -0.22
CA THR A 71 -22.99 -9.80 -1.09
C THR A 71 -22.62 -9.19 -2.44
N ILE A 72 -23.09 -9.76 -3.54
CA ILE A 72 -23.04 -9.16 -4.88
C ILE A 72 -24.47 -8.85 -5.27
N THR A 73 -24.75 -7.61 -5.66
CA THR A 73 -26.08 -7.20 -6.13
C THR A 73 -26.01 -6.71 -7.57
N GLY A 74 -26.85 -7.23 -8.44
CA GLY A 74 -26.96 -6.75 -9.82
C GLY A 74 -27.55 -5.35 -9.87
N THR A 75 -27.07 -4.53 -10.80
CA THR A 75 -27.59 -3.18 -11.02
C THR A 75 -28.83 -3.20 -11.93
N ALA A 76 -28.94 -2.26 -12.88
CA ALA A 76 -30.07 -2.16 -13.79
C ALA A 76 -30.07 -3.24 -14.89
N GLU A 77 -28.90 -3.81 -15.20
CA GLU A 77 -28.70 -4.82 -16.22
C GLU A 77 -28.12 -6.11 -15.61
N THR A 78 -28.29 -7.25 -16.28
CA THR A 78 -27.68 -8.52 -15.87
C THR A 78 -26.16 -8.44 -16.00
N ALA A 79 -25.44 -8.96 -15.01
CA ALA A 79 -23.99 -9.06 -15.03
C ALA A 79 -23.53 -10.52 -15.08
N GLU A 80 -22.44 -10.79 -15.83
CA GLU A 80 -21.76 -12.08 -15.86
C GLU A 80 -20.49 -12.01 -15.02
N LEU A 81 -20.30 -12.99 -14.13
CA LEU A 81 -19.12 -13.05 -13.26
C LEU A 81 -18.49 -14.44 -13.29
N ILE A 82 -17.16 -14.47 -13.20
CA ILE A 82 -16.40 -15.70 -12.98
C ILE A 82 -15.74 -15.66 -11.60
N GLN A 83 -15.88 -16.77 -10.87
CA GLN A 83 -15.32 -16.98 -9.55
C GLN A 83 -14.13 -17.94 -9.60
N PHE A 84 -13.07 -17.57 -8.89
CA PHE A 84 -11.87 -18.37 -8.70
C PHE A 84 -11.64 -18.59 -7.20
N SER A 85 -11.33 -19.83 -6.80
CA SER A 85 -10.82 -20.12 -5.46
C SER A 85 -9.28 -20.15 -5.49
N ILE A 86 -8.64 -19.43 -4.56
CA ILE A 86 -7.20 -19.52 -4.33
C ILE A 86 -6.96 -20.41 -3.12
N ALA A 87 -6.25 -21.53 -3.31
CA ALA A 87 -5.84 -22.40 -2.20
C ALA A 87 -4.80 -21.69 -1.33
N SER A 88 -5.24 -21.01 -0.28
CA SER A 88 -4.35 -20.28 0.63
C SER A 88 -3.78 -21.20 1.71
N ASN A 89 -2.47 -21.42 1.71
CA ASN A 89 -1.72 -21.94 2.86
C ASN A 89 -1.30 -20.80 3.83
N VAL A 90 -2.19 -19.87 4.16
CA VAL A 90 -1.85 -18.73 5.03
C VAL A 90 -2.58 -18.85 6.37
N SER A 91 -1.78 -18.98 7.42
CA SER A 91 -2.21 -19.07 8.81
C SER A 91 -2.63 -17.71 9.37
N ARG A 92 -3.88 -17.64 9.86
CA ARG A 92 -4.47 -16.63 10.76
C ARG A 92 -4.65 -15.21 10.16
N GLY A 93 -5.92 -14.86 9.96
CA GLY A 93 -6.44 -13.63 9.35
C GLY A 93 -5.70 -12.35 9.71
N GLU A 94 -5.10 -11.74 8.69
CA GLU A 94 -4.75 -10.33 8.67
C GLU A 94 -6.05 -9.53 8.69
N VAL A 95 -6.16 -8.56 9.60
CA VAL A 95 -7.35 -7.69 9.63
C VAL A 95 -7.18 -6.65 8.54
N VAL A 96 -8.09 -6.66 7.56
CA VAL A 96 -8.15 -5.68 6.48
C VAL A 96 -9.03 -4.50 6.92
N VAL A 97 -8.51 -3.30 6.74
CA VAL A 97 -9.21 -2.03 6.97
C VAL A 97 -9.26 -1.27 5.64
N GLY A 98 -10.43 -0.74 5.31
CA GLY A 98 -10.66 0.11 4.14
C GLY A 98 -11.03 1.52 4.58
N GLY A 99 -10.50 2.51 3.88
CA GLY A 99 -10.95 3.89 3.89
C GLY A 99 -12.15 4.11 2.96
N SER A 100 -12.32 5.34 2.52
CA SER A 100 -13.40 5.81 1.66
C SER A 100 -12.87 6.22 0.27
N ALA A 101 -13.74 6.80 -0.56
CA ALA A 101 -13.34 7.36 -1.87
C ALA A 101 -12.99 8.86 -1.78
N GLY A 102 -12.90 9.40 -0.58
CA GLY A 102 -12.41 10.75 -0.33
C GLY A 102 -11.46 10.75 0.86
N ASN A 103 -10.97 11.94 1.20
CA ASN A 103 -9.91 12.11 2.19
C ASN A 103 -10.20 11.41 3.53
N ASP A 104 -9.30 10.52 3.91
CA ASP A 104 -9.31 9.82 5.18
C ASP A 104 -8.18 10.31 6.10
N ASP A 105 -8.48 10.36 7.41
CA ASP A 105 -7.48 10.64 8.45
C ASP A 105 -7.43 9.44 9.38
N ILE A 106 -6.32 8.70 9.30
CA ILE A 106 -6.12 7.40 9.94
C ILE A 106 -4.92 7.49 10.86
N ASP A 107 -5.20 7.49 12.16
CA ASP A 107 -4.19 7.49 13.19
C ASP A 107 -4.26 6.17 13.98
N SER A 108 -3.20 5.38 13.90
CA SER A 108 -3.07 4.11 14.63
C SER A 108 -3.08 4.27 16.16
N ALA A 109 -2.70 5.45 16.69
CA ALA A 109 -2.78 5.77 18.10
C ALA A 109 -4.23 6.13 18.53
N PHE A 110 -5.07 6.56 17.60
CA PHE A 110 -6.48 6.87 17.82
C PHE A 110 -7.38 6.16 16.79
N PRO A 111 -7.47 4.82 16.83
CA PRO A 111 -8.10 4.03 15.77
C PRO A 111 -9.60 4.33 15.67
N THR A 112 -10.00 5.06 14.62
CA THR A 112 -11.41 5.38 14.31
C THR A 112 -12.08 4.30 13.44
N ASN A 113 -11.27 3.53 12.70
CA ASN A 113 -11.66 2.55 11.70
C ASN A 113 -11.13 1.13 11.99
N ALA A 114 -10.84 0.83 13.27
CA ALA A 114 -10.23 -0.44 13.72
C ALA A 114 -8.81 -0.72 13.16
N PHE A 115 -8.17 0.25 12.51
CA PHE A 115 -6.76 0.17 12.14
C PHE A 115 -5.86 0.58 13.30
N THR A 116 -5.14 -0.39 13.86
CA THR A 116 -4.20 -0.24 14.98
C THR A 116 -2.74 -0.26 14.54
N GLY A 117 -2.49 -0.36 13.22
CA GLY A 117 -1.14 -0.42 12.65
C GLY A 117 -0.39 -1.74 12.88
N ASN A 118 -0.98 -2.76 13.54
CA ASN A 118 -0.26 -3.98 13.94
C ASN A 118 -0.63 -5.21 13.09
N ALA A 119 0.24 -5.55 12.13
CA ALA A 119 0.05 -6.68 11.21
C ALA A 119 -1.33 -6.67 10.53
N GLN A 120 -1.78 -5.47 10.13
CA GLN A 120 -3.03 -5.24 9.44
C GLN A 120 -2.76 -4.84 7.99
N ILE A 121 -3.78 -4.98 7.15
CA ILE A 121 -3.76 -4.43 5.80
C ILE A 121 -4.64 -3.18 5.81
N LEU A 122 -4.11 -2.06 5.35
CA LEU A 122 -4.85 -0.82 5.14
C LEU A 122 -4.87 -0.49 3.64
N PHE A 123 -6.06 -0.14 3.16
CA PHE A 123 -6.27 0.52 1.87
C PHE A 123 -7.04 1.81 2.15
N THR A 124 -6.49 2.99 1.89
CA THR A 124 -7.23 4.25 2.13
C THR A 124 -8.16 4.53 0.96
N GLY A 125 -7.64 4.53 -0.27
CA GLY A 125 -8.46 4.48 -1.48
C GLY A 125 -8.15 5.63 -2.42
N SER A 126 -9.11 6.53 -2.61
CA SER A 126 -8.89 7.74 -3.39
C SER A 126 -9.09 8.95 -2.49
N GLY A 127 -8.35 10.03 -2.72
CA GLY A 127 -8.47 11.23 -1.91
C GLY A 127 -7.11 11.77 -1.53
N LEU A 128 -7.09 12.78 -0.67
CA LEU A 128 -5.86 13.20 -0.01
C LEU A 128 -5.86 12.59 1.39
N ASP A 129 -5.19 11.46 1.55
CA ASP A 129 -5.24 10.66 2.76
C ASP A 129 -4.05 10.95 3.69
N SER A 130 -4.31 10.89 4.98
CA SER A 130 -3.30 11.05 6.03
C SER A 130 -3.26 9.78 6.87
N VAL A 131 -2.10 9.11 6.91
CA VAL A 131 -1.91 7.86 7.65
C VAL A 131 -0.76 8.00 8.64
N ASP A 132 -1.05 7.88 9.94
CA ASP A 132 -0.04 7.85 11.00
C ASP A 132 0.06 6.44 11.63
N VAL A 133 1.15 5.75 11.28
CA VAL A 133 1.59 4.48 11.89
C VAL A 133 2.96 4.61 12.55
N SER A 134 3.33 5.83 12.93
CA SER A 134 4.66 6.15 13.45
C SER A 134 4.87 5.68 14.88
N GLN A 135 3.82 5.68 15.70
CA GLN A 135 3.91 5.41 17.13
C GLN A 135 3.48 4.01 17.53
N GLN A 136 2.59 3.38 16.75
CA GLN A 136 1.96 2.12 17.10
C GLN A 136 1.90 1.20 15.89
N GLY A 137 2.19 -0.07 16.16
CA GLY A 137 2.08 -1.11 15.15
C GLY A 137 3.32 -1.27 14.28
N GLN A 138 3.47 -2.48 13.78
CA GLN A 138 4.56 -2.92 12.91
C GLN A 138 4.03 -4.03 12.01
N GLY A 139 4.68 -4.25 10.87
CA GLY A 139 4.30 -5.36 10.00
C GLY A 139 3.01 -5.13 9.24
N SER A 140 2.48 -3.91 9.19
CA SER A 140 1.28 -3.63 8.41
C SER A 140 1.61 -3.50 6.93
N ARG A 141 0.65 -3.83 6.08
CA ARG A 141 0.68 -3.53 4.65
C ARG A 141 -0.23 -2.35 4.40
N ILE A 142 0.32 -1.25 3.91
CA ILE A 142 -0.39 0.01 3.71
C ILE A 142 -0.31 0.36 2.23
N ASP A 143 -1.43 0.82 1.70
CA ASP A 143 -1.68 1.14 0.30
C ASP A 143 -2.57 2.39 0.31
N THR A 144 -2.02 3.57 -0.01
CA THR A 144 -2.78 4.83 0.12
C THR A 144 -3.59 5.15 -1.15
N GLY A 145 -3.15 4.65 -2.30
CA GLY A 145 -3.99 4.52 -3.48
C GLY A 145 -3.82 5.70 -4.42
N SER A 146 -4.80 6.59 -4.55
CA SER A 146 -4.72 7.69 -5.50
C SER A 146 -4.99 9.06 -4.88
N GLY A 147 -4.16 10.04 -5.19
CA GLY A 147 -4.16 11.40 -4.70
C GLY A 147 -2.87 11.71 -3.93
N ASP A 148 -2.63 12.97 -3.59
CA ASP A 148 -1.38 13.38 -2.92
C ASP A 148 -1.47 13.06 -1.41
N ASP A 149 -0.99 11.89 -1.03
CA ASP A 149 -1.12 11.32 0.31
C ASP A 149 0.05 11.68 1.22
N THR A 150 -0.18 11.59 2.53
CA THR A 150 0.86 11.75 3.54
C THR A 150 0.87 10.58 4.51
N LEU A 151 2.02 9.90 4.62
CA LEU A 151 2.19 8.76 5.50
C LEU A 151 3.35 8.96 6.49
N PHE A 152 3.08 8.78 7.78
CA PHE A 152 4.08 8.72 8.83
C PHE A 152 4.30 7.26 9.24
N ALA A 153 5.45 6.70 8.87
CA ALA A 153 5.76 5.29 9.06
C ALA A 153 6.65 5.02 10.29
N GLY A 154 6.33 3.97 11.03
CA GLY A 154 7.22 3.37 12.03
C GLY A 154 8.13 2.29 11.41
N THR A 155 8.04 1.08 11.95
CA THR A 155 8.99 -0.01 11.65
C THR A 155 8.33 -1.19 10.92
N ASN A 156 9.06 -1.78 9.97
CA ASN A 156 8.72 -3.05 9.30
C ASN A 156 7.34 -3.08 8.61
N ASN A 157 6.83 -1.95 8.16
CA ASN A 157 5.63 -1.87 7.33
C ASN A 157 5.99 -2.07 5.86
N ARG A 158 5.07 -2.65 5.09
CA ARG A 158 5.14 -2.65 3.63
C ARG A 158 4.25 -1.54 3.11
N ILE A 159 4.83 -0.58 2.40
CA ILE A 159 4.17 0.66 2.02
C ILE A 159 4.11 0.76 0.50
N ILE A 160 2.95 1.15 -0.02
CA ILE A 160 2.70 1.56 -1.40
C ILE A 160 1.95 2.89 -1.27
N LEU A 161 2.51 3.98 -1.81
CA LEU A 161 1.84 5.29 -1.75
C LEU A 161 0.81 5.37 -2.88
N GLY A 162 1.24 5.18 -4.13
CA GLY A 162 0.36 4.94 -5.27
C GLY A 162 0.45 6.02 -6.33
N ASP A 163 -0.69 6.52 -6.81
CA ASP A 163 -0.72 7.58 -7.82
C ASP A 163 -0.88 8.94 -7.12
N GLY A 164 0.02 9.90 -7.30
CA GLY A 164 -0.04 11.21 -6.66
C GLY A 164 1.35 11.72 -6.27
N ASP A 165 1.47 13.01 -5.95
CA ASP A 165 2.72 13.56 -5.41
C ASP A 165 2.78 13.29 -3.89
N ASP A 166 3.26 12.10 -3.50
CA ASP A 166 3.11 11.59 -2.13
C ASP A 166 4.24 11.99 -1.18
N LYS A 167 3.94 11.94 0.13
CA LYS A 167 4.93 12.22 1.19
C LYS A 167 5.01 11.11 2.20
N LEU A 168 6.19 10.52 2.31
CA LEU A 168 6.51 9.53 3.33
C LEU A 168 7.50 10.08 4.35
N PHE A 169 7.13 10.03 5.63
CA PHE A 169 7.98 10.38 6.76
C PHE A 169 8.31 9.14 7.58
N ILE A 170 9.59 8.77 7.65
CA ILE A 170 10.04 7.68 8.53
C ILE A 170 10.31 8.25 9.92
N SER A 171 9.51 7.81 10.89
CA SER A 171 9.57 8.29 12.27
C SER A 171 10.62 7.56 13.12
N THR A 172 10.84 8.13 14.30
CA THR A 172 11.99 7.89 15.17
C THR A 172 12.17 6.43 15.56
N SER A 173 13.41 5.94 15.48
CA SER A 173 13.83 4.55 15.79
C SER A 173 13.18 3.45 14.92
N GLY A 174 12.58 3.85 13.80
CA GLY A 174 11.92 2.96 12.85
C GLY A 174 12.86 2.34 11.81
N GLY A 175 12.29 1.98 10.66
CA GLY A 175 13.02 1.45 9.51
C GLY A 175 12.62 0.05 9.10
N GLY A 176 13.38 -0.55 8.18
CA GLY A 176 13.10 -1.87 7.64
C GLY A 176 11.80 -1.94 6.83
N ASN A 177 11.31 -0.80 6.33
CA ASN A 177 10.10 -0.75 5.51
C ASN A 177 10.46 -0.99 4.04
N PRO A 178 9.85 -1.98 3.36
CA PRO A 178 9.80 -2.01 1.90
C PRO A 178 8.76 -1.00 1.41
N ILE A 179 9.19 -0.08 0.55
CA ILE A 179 8.44 1.09 0.10
C ILE A 179 8.41 1.11 -1.43
N THR A 180 7.24 1.39 -1.98
CA THR A 180 7.02 1.76 -3.38
C THR A 180 6.35 3.13 -3.39
N GLY A 181 6.93 4.10 -4.09
CA GLY A 181 6.37 5.43 -4.28
C GLY A 181 5.13 5.35 -5.17
N GLY A 182 5.36 5.01 -6.44
CA GLY A 182 4.32 4.87 -7.45
C GLY A 182 4.46 5.92 -8.54
N GLU A 183 3.34 6.44 -9.04
CA GLU A 183 3.34 7.49 -10.05
C GLU A 183 3.25 8.87 -9.40
N GLY A 184 4.21 9.76 -9.65
CA GLY A 184 4.16 11.13 -9.14
C GLY A 184 5.54 11.64 -8.79
N ALA A 185 5.62 12.83 -8.20
CA ALA A 185 6.84 13.39 -7.64
C ALA A 185 6.87 13.15 -6.12
N ASP A 186 7.44 12.02 -5.71
CA ASP A 186 7.35 11.55 -4.33
C ASP A 186 8.47 12.13 -3.43
N GLU A 187 8.12 12.42 -2.18
CA GLU A 187 9.06 12.86 -1.16
C GLU A 187 9.27 11.79 -0.07
N PHE A 188 10.47 11.19 -0.03
CA PHE A 188 10.85 10.22 0.99
C PHE A 188 11.73 10.86 2.08
N TRP A 189 11.11 11.24 3.19
CA TRP A 189 11.78 11.85 4.35
C TRP A 189 12.29 10.78 5.31
N LEU A 190 13.56 10.39 5.15
CA LEU A 190 14.16 9.23 5.83
C LEU A 190 14.70 9.50 7.23
N TYR A 191 14.84 10.77 7.59
CA TYR A 191 15.29 11.20 8.91
C TYR A 191 14.62 12.51 9.25
N THR A 192 13.84 12.54 10.33
CA THR A 192 12.99 13.69 10.64
C THR A 192 13.28 14.37 11.97
N ASP A 193 14.16 13.80 12.80
CA ASP A 193 14.53 14.38 14.10
C ASP A 193 15.95 14.00 14.52
N GLU A 194 16.64 14.87 15.26
CA GLU A 194 18.02 14.67 15.66
C GLU A 194 18.14 13.50 16.67
N GLY A 195 18.92 12.47 16.33
CA GLY A 195 19.12 11.26 17.15
C GLY A 195 18.16 10.12 16.82
N ALA A 196 17.32 10.29 15.80
CA ALA A 196 16.27 9.35 15.42
C ALA A 196 16.62 8.54 14.15
N ILE A 197 17.84 8.01 14.09
CA ILE A 197 18.31 7.24 12.93
C ILE A 197 17.52 5.93 12.84
N PRO A 198 17.04 5.52 11.65
CA PRO A 198 16.44 4.21 11.46
C PRO A 198 17.38 3.06 11.90
N ASP A 199 16.87 2.12 12.69
CA ASP A 199 17.64 0.97 13.17
C ASP A 199 17.97 -0.01 12.05
N ASN A 200 17.07 -0.11 11.06
CA ASN A 200 17.22 -0.95 9.87
C ASN A 200 17.00 -0.10 8.62
N PRO A 201 17.77 -0.34 7.54
CA PRO A 201 17.61 0.41 6.32
C PRO A 201 16.22 0.15 5.72
N ASN A 202 15.59 1.21 5.23
CA ASN A 202 14.41 1.11 4.38
C ASN A 202 14.81 0.68 2.97
N ILE A 203 13.88 0.09 2.22
CA ILE A 203 14.13 -0.33 0.84
C ILE A 203 13.11 0.37 -0.03
N ILE A 204 13.55 1.26 -0.91
CA ILE A 204 12.68 1.96 -1.86
C ILE A 204 12.87 1.33 -3.24
N SER A 205 11.78 0.89 -3.87
CA SER A 205 11.85 -0.01 -5.03
C SER A 205 11.88 0.66 -6.41
N ASP A 206 11.45 1.92 -6.49
CA ASP A 206 11.04 2.56 -7.74
C ASP A 206 11.43 4.04 -7.84
N PHE A 207 12.31 4.51 -6.97
CA PHE A 207 12.79 5.89 -6.96
C PHE A 207 13.29 6.37 -8.34
N VAL A 208 12.75 7.49 -8.81
CA VAL A 208 13.06 8.13 -10.08
C VAL A 208 13.84 9.44 -9.86
N SER A 209 15.15 9.40 -10.12
CA SER A 209 16.01 10.60 -10.05
C SER A 209 15.53 11.72 -10.99
N GLY A 210 15.55 12.95 -10.48
CA GLY A 210 15.03 14.14 -11.14
C GLY A 210 13.51 14.32 -11.08
N LEU A 211 12.78 13.38 -10.46
CA LEU A 211 11.35 13.47 -10.18
C LEU A 211 11.11 13.40 -8.67
N ASP A 212 11.55 12.30 -8.06
CA ASP A 212 11.43 12.05 -6.61
C ASP A 212 12.57 12.70 -5.84
N VAL A 213 12.38 12.89 -4.53
CA VAL A 213 13.41 13.41 -3.64
C VAL A 213 13.56 12.59 -2.35
N ILE A 214 14.80 12.51 -1.88
CA ILE A 214 15.14 12.00 -0.55
C ILE A 214 15.38 13.17 0.39
N GLY A 215 14.57 13.24 1.44
CA GLY A 215 14.56 14.35 2.38
C GLY A 215 15.13 14.01 3.76
N PHE A 216 15.74 15.02 4.39
CA PHE A 216 16.18 14.99 5.78
C PHE A 216 15.73 16.28 6.49
N LEU A 217 14.97 16.14 7.58
CA LEU A 217 14.47 17.25 8.41
C LEU A 217 15.18 17.31 9.75
N ASN A 218 15.24 18.52 10.32
CA ASN A 218 15.70 18.79 11.68
C ASN A 218 17.08 18.15 11.96
N THR A 219 18.00 18.35 11.03
CA THR A 219 19.29 17.66 11.04
C THR A 219 20.45 18.58 10.67
N THR A 220 21.66 18.16 11.05
CA THR A 220 22.91 18.78 10.64
C THR A 220 23.52 18.13 9.39
N LEU A 221 22.88 17.08 8.86
CA LEU A 221 23.29 16.43 7.62
C LEU A 221 23.32 17.44 6.47
N SER A 222 24.31 17.26 5.59
CA SER A 222 24.49 18.10 4.41
C SER A 222 25.41 17.39 3.42
N LEU A 223 25.27 17.73 2.13
CA LEU A 223 26.15 17.21 1.09
C LEU A 223 27.62 17.53 1.38
N GLY A 224 28.48 16.52 1.29
CA GLY A 224 29.92 16.62 1.52
C GLY A 224 30.33 16.67 2.99
N SER A 225 29.41 16.52 3.95
CA SER A 225 29.77 16.32 5.35
C SER A 225 30.33 14.91 5.58
N SER A 226 30.95 14.66 6.75
CA SER A 226 31.33 13.31 7.16
C SER A 226 30.14 12.46 7.62
N ASP A 227 29.01 13.11 7.88
CA ASP A 227 27.87 12.51 8.54
C ASP A 227 26.81 12.05 7.53
N PHE A 228 26.94 12.43 6.25
CA PHE A 228 26.06 12.00 5.17
C PHE A 228 26.87 11.44 4.01
N SER A 229 26.43 10.30 3.45
CA SER A 229 27.00 9.75 2.23
C SER A 229 25.97 8.91 1.47
N TYR A 230 26.12 8.86 0.16
CA TYR A 230 25.47 7.86 -0.69
C TYR A 230 26.52 7.18 -1.59
N GLU A 231 26.33 5.89 -1.86
CA GLU A 231 27.23 5.08 -2.70
C GLU A 231 26.41 4.21 -3.66
N GLN A 232 26.86 4.09 -4.90
CA GLN A 232 26.31 3.12 -5.84
C GLN A 232 26.91 1.74 -5.55
N ASP A 233 26.08 0.76 -5.21
CA ASP A 233 26.44 -0.65 -5.10
C ASP A 233 25.72 -1.47 -6.19
N GLY A 234 26.45 -1.82 -7.25
CA GLY A 234 25.85 -2.48 -8.41
C GLY A 234 24.81 -1.59 -9.10
N SER A 235 23.55 -2.02 -9.08
CA SER A 235 22.40 -1.28 -9.61
C SER A 235 21.67 -0.44 -8.55
N ASP A 236 22.05 -0.58 -7.29
CA ASP A 236 21.33 -0.02 -6.15
C ASP A 236 22.14 1.13 -5.54
N VAL A 237 21.48 2.02 -4.81
CA VAL A 237 22.11 3.14 -4.10
C VAL A 237 21.94 2.95 -2.60
N ILE A 238 23.05 2.93 -1.87
CA ILE A 238 23.08 2.85 -0.42
C ILE A 238 23.20 4.26 0.15
N ILE A 239 22.28 4.64 1.04
CA ILE A 239 22.27 5.93 1.73
C ILE A 239 22.61 5.71 3.20
N SER A 240 23.58 6.47 3.69
CA SER A 240 24.04 6.40 5.07
C SER A 240 24.03 7.77 5.75
N ALA A 241 23.65 7.78 7.02
CA ALA A 241 23.67 8.93 7.91
C ALA A 241 24.37 8.56 9.23
N PHE A 242 25.24 9.43 9.73
CA PHE A 242 26.06 9.27 10.94
C PHE A 242 26.80 7.92 11.02
N GLY A 243 27.22 7.39 9.86
CA GLY A 243 27.92 6.10 9.74
C GLY A 243 27.02 4.87 9.80
N GLN A 244 25.70 5.03 9.74
CA GLN A 244 24.72 3.95 9.67
C GLN A 244 23.99 3.98 8.32
N GLU A 245 23.76 2.81 7.74
CA GLU A 245 22.89 2.67 6.56
C GLU A 245 21.42 2.86 6.95
N ILE A 246 20.72 3.75 6.26
CA ILE A 246 19.33 4.13 6.56
C ILE A 246 18.36 3.82 5.42
N ALA A 247 18.87 3.67 4.19
CA ALA A 247 18.08 3.21 3.06
C ALA A 247 18.93 2.61 1.95
N THR A 248 18.31 1.70 1.21
CA THR A 248 18.77 1.25 -0.11
C THR A 248 17.70 1.60 -1.14
N LEU A 249 18.08 2.28 -2.21
CA LEU A 249 17.23 2.51 -3.39
C LEU A 249 17.56 1.47 -4.45
N LEU A 250 16.58 0.69 -4.90
CA LEU A 250 16.81 -0.41 -5.83
C LEU A 250 16.83 0.07 -7.27
N ASN A 251 17.72 -0.52 -8.08
CA ASN A 251 17.76 -0.39 -9.54
C ASN A 251 17.71 1.05 -10.06
N THR A 252 18.33 1.98 -9.34
CA THR A 252 18.30 3.39 -9.66
C THR A 252 19.68 4.03 -9.49
N THR A 253 19.76 5.29 -9.88
CA THR A 253 20.91 6.16 -9.67
C THR A 253 20.43 7.45 -9.04
N VAL A 254 21.29 8.14 -8.32
CA VAL A 254 20.97 9.46 -7.75
C VAL A 254 22.06 10.48 -8.06
N THR A 255 21.70 11.74 -7.88
CA THR A 255 22.58 12.90 -7.99
C THR A 255 22.38 13.81 -6.78
N ASP A 256 23.28 14.77 -6.58
CA ASP A 256 23.18 15.75 -5.49
C ASP A 256 21.85 16.52 -5.47
N THR A 257 21.15 16.66 -6.61
CA THR A 257 19.86 17.37 -6.68
C THR A 257 18.69 16.56 -6.16
N ASP A 258 18.85 15.25 -5.98
CA ASP A 258 17.81 14.36 -5.46
C ASP A 258 17.70 14.42 -3.94
N PHE A 259 18.59 15.16 -3.27
CA PHE A 259 18.66 15.25 -1.81
C PHE A 259 18.23 16.61 -1.29
N VAL A 260 17.31 16.62 -0.32
CA VAL A 260 16.80 17.83 0.33
C VAL A 260 17.15 17.79 1.82
N PHE A 261 17.76 18.88 2.32
CA PHE A 261 18.12 19.06 3.73
C PHE A 261 17.42 20.31 4.26
N ALA A 262 16.63 20.18 5.32
CA ALA A 262 15.77 21.25 5.84
C ALA A 262 15.74 21.34 7.38
#